data_AF-A0A1M6S2L1-F1
#
_entry.id   AF-A0A1M6S2L1-F1
#
_cell.length_a   1.000
_cell.length_b   1.000
_cell.length_c   1.000
_cell.angle_alpha   90.00
_cell.angle_beta   90.00
_cell.angle_gamma   90.00
#
_symmetry.space_group_name_H-M   'P 1'
#
loop_
_entity.id
_entity.type
_entity.pdbx_description
1 polymer ?
#
loop_
_entity_poly.entity_id
_entity_poly.type
_entity_poly.pdbx_seq_one_letter_code
_entity_poly.pdbx_strand_id
1 'polypeptide(L)' 'MDNKILTALYRENLEEDIIKEVAALKNIPLRDAMALYYTSNLAKQIEQGMYGIDNLSPKYLANDLLENG' A
#
# COMPACT_ATOMS: atom_id res chain seq x y z
N MET A 1 -11.85 11.58 -20.08
CA MET A 1 -10.76 11.01 -19.27
C MET A 1 -11.10 9.56 -18.99
N ASP A 2 -10.25 8.64 -19.41
CA ASP A 2 -10.46 7.20 -19.20
C ASP A 2 -10.48 6.87 -17.71
N ASN A 3 -11.58 6.25 -17.26
CA ASN A 3 -11.78 5.83 -15.86
C ASN A 3 -10.59 4.98 -15.36
N LYS A 4 -9.99 4.17 -16.24
CA LYS A 4 -8.80 3.35 -15.97
C LYS A 4 -7.56 4.14 -15.53
N ILE A 5 -7.34 5.33 -16.10
CA ILE A 5 -6.18 6.17 -15.74
C ILE A 5 -6.36 6.73 -14.33
N LEU A 6 -7.59 7.14 -14.00
CA LEU A 6 -7.93 7.66 -12.68
C LEU A 6 -7.75 6.58 -11.61
N THR A 7 -8.16 5.34 -11.90
CA THR A 7 -7.99 4.19 -10.99
C THR A 7 -6.53 3.82 -10.78
N ALA A 8 -5.70 3.86 -11.84
CA ALA A 8 -4.27 3.57 -11.72
C ALA A 8 -3.55 4.62 -10.86
N LEU A 9 -3.82 5.91 -11.12
CA LEU A 9 -3.25 7.01 -10.32
C LEU A 9 -3.68 6.92 -8.85
N TYR A 10 -4.96 6.61 -8.59
CA TYR A 10 -5.44 6.47 -7.22
C TYR A 10 -4.71 5.33 -6.48
N ARG A 11 -4.47 4.20 -7.16
CA ARG A 11 -3.70 3.08 -6.59
C ARG A 11 -2.26 3.45 -6.32
N GLU A 12 -1.56 4.04 -7.28
CA GLU A 12 -0.16 4.45 -7.09
C GLU A 12 0.00 5.39 -5.87
N ASN A 13 -0.94 6.34 -5.68
CA ASN A 13 -0.95 7.20 -4.50
C ASN A 13 -1.17 6.40 -3.21
N LEU A 14 -2.09 5.43 -3.21
CA LEU A 14 -2.35 4.56 -2.06
C LEU A 14 -1.12 3.72 -1.70
N GLU A 15 -0.45 3.11 -2.68
CA GLU A 15 0.77 2.34 -2.45
C GLU A 15 1.86 3.22 -1.82
N GLU A 16 2.06 4.42 -2.37
CA GLU A 16 3.04 5.39 -1.87
C GLU A 16 2.77 5.79 -0.41
N ASP A 17 1.50 6.03 -0.07
CA ASP A 17 1.10 6.39 1.29
C ASP A 17 1.31 5.23 2.28
N ILE A 18 1.00 3.99 1.89
CA ILE A 18 1.26 2.81 2.73
C ILE A 18 2.76 2.66 2.99
N ILE A 19 3.58 2.78 1.94
CA ILE A 19 5.05 2.65 2.05
C ILE A 19 5.62 3.73 2.99
N LYS A 20 5.13 4.97 2.90
CA LYS A 20 5.53 6.07 3.81
C LYS A 20 5.16 5.78 5.25
N GLU A 21 3.95 5.29 5.50
CA GLU A 21 3.50 4.92 6.85
C GLU A 21 4.34 3.77 7.42
N VAL A 22 4.63 2.73 6.63
CA VAL A 22 5.51 1.62 7.05
C VAL A 22 6.91 2.13 7.40
N ALA A 23 7.48 3.01 6.58
CA ALA A 23 8.79 3.62 6.83
C ALA A 23 8.79 4.41 8.15
N ALA A 24 7.73 5.20 8.41
CA ALA A 24 7.58 5.97 9.62
C ALA A 24 7.38 5.09 10.87
N LEU A 25 6.53 4.07 10.79
CA LEU A 25 6.20 3.16 11.91
C LEU A 25 7.41 2.30 12.32
N LYS A 26 8.18 1.78 11.35
CA LYS A 26 9.38 0.99 11.62
C LYS A 26 10.66 1.81 11.77
N ASN A 27 10.60 3.12 11.50
CA ASN A 27 11.76 4.01 11.45
C ASN A 27 12.87 3.46 10.53
N ILE A 28 12.48 3.05 9.32
CA ILE A 28 13.38 2.49 8.29
C ILE A 28 13.40 3.37 7.04
N PRO A 29 14.44 3.28 6.20
CA PRO A 29 14.46 3.95 4.90
C PRO A 29 13.27 3.54 4.01
N LEU A 30 12.79 4.47 3.19
CA LEU A 30 11.73 4.21 2.19
C LEU A 30 12.03 2.99 1.32
N ARG A 31 13.29 2.79 0.93
CA ARG A 31 13.71 1.63 0.14
C ARG A 31 13.41 0.30 0.82
N ASP A 32 13.64 0.22 2.13
CA ASP A 32 13.41 -1.01 2.90
C ASP A 32 11.91 -1.21 3.14
N ALA A 33 11.16 -0.12 3.33
CA ALA A 33 9.70 -0.15 3.39
C ALA A 33 9.07 -0.59 2.06
N MET A 34 9.60 -0.14 0.91
CA MET A 34 9.18 -0.61 -0.42
C MET A 34 9.42 -2.10 -0.58
N ALA A 35 10.60 -2.60 -0.18
CA ALA A 35 10.90 -4.02 -0.25
C ALA A 35 9.90 -4.83 0.58
N LEU A 36 9.60 -4.38 1.79
CA LEU A 36 8.64 -5.03 2.67
C LEU A 36 7.23 -5.01 2.06
N TYR A 37 6.79 -3.87 1.53
CA TYR A 37 5.51 -3.72 0.84
C TYR A 37 5.36 -4.65 -0.35
N TYR A 38 6.27 -4.62 -1.32
CA TYR A 38 6.14 -5.41 -2.55
C TYR A 38 6.31 -6.92 -2.32
N THR A 39 6.92 -7.34 -1.21
CA THR A 39 6.96 -8.76 -0.81
C THR A 39 5.72 -9.23 -0.04
N SER A 40 4.89 -8.30 0.44
CA SER A 40 3.73 -8.61 1.27
C SER A 40 2.55 -9.17 0.46
N ASN A 41 1.64 -9.86 1.15
CA ASN A 41 0.38 -10.28 0.56
C ASN A 41 -0.57 -9.09 0.29
N LEU A 42 -0.38 -7.97 1.00
CA LEU A 42 -1.18 -6.74 0.83
C LEU A 42 -0.98 -6.12 -0.56
N ALA A 43 0.26 -6.07 -1.06
CA ALA A 43 0.54 -5.54 -2.40
C ALA A 43 -0.22 -6.31 -3.49
N LYS A 44 -0.26 -7.64 -3.38
CA LYS A 44 -1.04 -8.50 -4.30
C LYS A 44 -2.55 -8.24 -4.22
N GLN A 45 -3.06 -7.97 -3.02
CA GLN A 45 -4.49 -7.68 -2.83
C GLN A 45 -4.88 -6.32 -3.42
N ILE A 46 -4.03 -5.30 -3.28
CA ILE A 46 -4.21 -3.97 -3.88
C ILE A 46 -4.10 -4.04 -5.42
N GLU A 47 -3.12 -4.78 -5.94
CA GLU A 47 -2.98 -5.01 -7.39
C GLU A 47 -4.26 -5.66 -7.97
N GLN A 48 -4.81 -6.64 -7.27
CA GLN A 48 -6.02 -7.36 -7.67
C GLN A 48 -7.32 -6.58 -7.40
N GLY A 49 -7.27 -5.43 -6.72
CA GLY A 49 -8.44 -4.64 -6.34
C GLY A 49 -9.42 -5.42 -5.44
N MET A 50 -8.90 -6.33 -4.63
CA MET A 50 -9.72 -7.20 -3.79
C MET A 50 -10.38 -6.42 -2.66
N TYR A 51 -11.63 -6.80 -2.34
CA TYR A 51 -12.37 -6.38 -1.13
C TYR A 51 -12.54 -4.88 -0.88
N GLY A 52 -12.34 -4.01 -1.88
CA GLY A 52 -12.41 -2.56 -1.67
C GLY A 52 -11.35 -2.05 -0.68
N ILE A 53 -10.21 -2.74 -0.61
CA ILE A 53 -9.03 -2.36 0.18
C ILE A 53 -8.58 -0.94 -0.17
N ASP A 54 -8.82 -0.52 -1.40
CA ASP A 54 -8.61 0.82 -1.93
C ASP A 54 -9.37 1.93 -1.15
N ASN A 55 -10.38 1.57 -0.34
CA ASN A 55 -11.15 2.48 0.51
C ASN A 55 -10.66 2.52 1.97
N LEU A 56 -9.70 1.67 2.36
CA LEU A 56 -9.15 1.63 3.71
C LEU A 56 -8.03 2.67 3.86
N SER A 57 -7.88 3.23 5.07
CA SER A 57 -6.84 4.23 5.34
C SER A 57 -5.44 3.61 5.19
N PRO A 58 -4.47 4.31 4.57
CA PRO A 58 -3.10 3.82 4.40
C PRO A 58 -2.44 3.36 5.70
N LYS A 59 -2.72 4.06 6.80
CA LYS A 59 -2.23 3.70 8.14
C LYS A 59 -2.74 2.35 8.65
N TYR A 60 -4.01 2.02 8.40
CA TYR A 60 -4.58 0.72 8.76
C TYR A 60 -3.90 -0.39 7.97
N LEU A 61 -3.73 -0.18 6.66
CA LEU A 61 -3.08 -1.14 5.77
C LEU A 61 -1.60 -1.33 6.11
N ALA A 62 -0.89 -0.26 6.46
CA ALA A 62 0.47 -0.33 6.95
C ALA A 62 0.58 -1.15 8.24
N ASN A 63 -0.33 -0.94 9.21
CA ASN A 63 -0.37 -1.76 10.42
C ASN A 63 -0.69 -3.23 10.14
N ASP A 64 -1.70 -3.50 9.31
CA ASP A 64 -2.06 -4.88 8.92
C ASP A 64 -0.87 -5.59 8.27
N LEU A 65 -0.15 -4.92 7.38
CA LEU A 65 1.06 -5.45 6.76
C LEU A 65 2.20 -5.66 7.77
N LEU A 66 2.25 -4.92 8.88
CA LEU A 66 3.24 -5.14 9.92
C LEU A 66 2.86 -6.28 10.88
N GLU A 67 1.56 -6.49 11.11
CA GLU A 67 1.04 -7.55 12.00
C GLU A 67 0.89 -8.90 11.28
N ASN A 68 0.55 -8.88 9.98
CA ASN A 68 0.21 -10.05 9.17
C ASN A 68 1.14 -10.25 7.94
N GLY A 69 2.23 -9.49 7.84
CA GLY A 69 3.20 -9.54 6.73
C GLY A 69 4.23 -10.65 6.81
#